data_AF-A0A4V6QFP4-F1
#
_entry.id   AF-A0A4V6QFP4-F1
#
_cell.length_a   1.000
_cell.length_b   1.000
_cell.length_c   1.000
_cell.angle_alpha   90.00
_cell.angle_beta   90.00
_cell.angle_gamma   90.00
#
_symmetry.space_group_name_H-M   'P 1'
#
loop_
_entity.id
_entity.type
_entity.pdbx_description
1 polymer ?
#
loop_
_entity_poly.entity_id
_entity_poly.type
_entity_poly.pdbx_seq_one_letter_code
_entity_poly.pdbx_strand_id
1 'polypeptide(L)'
;MEVYRNPGGSGARVSLRSSRDWNHEIRNEFADGTETCFVRHATQHASGHLTLSEYLDGVLSHLRKGATKHKWDVPPEDVSDFLELDLFAGAVKARLFDADFVPWEDHDYSVAKRLASRTWTTGDPDEFDRLGREDQTDLSGLLPETADLLLVVCYARRHTLLFRHLIGLLPGPPQRSTFDLMNEMLLQPRTAYWAAIHQHSPRQQSNSADEISMWTDILSSGWVHDPINAETQRFLHHGIRSQDPAVERDDSVAFGSPKLRTFHLALASRGLYCDVASLGGYLASCKSLDQALDFLTIFPGDKVRPPGRELYDWESGGLVGSIADSSTQDAKLRTDVMRLALERVEGVDVNAPFNSNAWEDDLPGSRRTPRMTGLQVAASKGDRELAEVLLLHGARTDVVECVTGLDAAGFARRNGHSDLAEWLDGVSRK
;
A
#
# COMPACT_ATOMS: atom_id res chain seq x y z
N MET A 1 9.85 6.02 -14.17
CA MET A 1 10.57 7.14 -14.83
C MET A 1 11.06 8.14 -13.80
N GLU A 2 12.25 8.73 -13.91
CA GLU A 2 12.76 9.75 -12.96
C GLU A 2 13.12 11.05 -13.70
N VAL A 3 12.77 12.20 -13.11
CA VAL A 3 12.99 13.53 -13.72
C VAL A 3 13.92 14.35 -12.85
N TYR A 4 15.03 14.80 -13.43
CA TYR A 4 16.09 15.54 -12.75
C TYR A 4 16.32 16.90 -13.39
N ARG A 5 16.83 17.88 -12.63
CA ARG A 5 17.40 19.09 -13.25
C ARG A 5 18.67 18.72 -14.02
N ASN A 6 18.82 19.26 -15.22
CA ASN A 6 20.02 19.01 -16.02
C ASN A 6 21.26 19.68 -15.37
N PRO A 7 22.31 18.93 -14.99
CA PRO A 7 23.50 19.50 -14.34
C PRO A 7 24.34 20.40 -15.25
N GLY A 8 24.24 20.22 -16.58
CA GLY A 8 25.09 20.88 -17.58
C GLY A 8 24.36 21.86 -18.51
N GLY A 9 23.11 22.23 -18.24
CA GLY A 9 22.33 23.10 -19.12
C GLY A 9 20.96 23.51 -18.56
N SER A 10 20.15 24.20 -19.37
CA SER A 10 18.75 24.50 -19.06
C SER A 10 17.85 23.27 -19.30
N GLY A 11 16.77 23.14 -18.53
CA GLY A 11 15.75 22.10 -18.70
C GLY A 11 15.85 20.89 -17.77
N ALA A 12 14.90 19.97 -17.92
CA ALA A 12 14.83 18.71 -17.17
C ALA A 12 15.40 17.55 -17.99
N ARG A 13 16.07 16.61 -17.32
CA ARG A 13 16.56 15.35 -17.87
C ARG A 13 15.71 14.20 -17.33
N VAL A 14 15.31 13.30 -18.22
CA VAL A 14 14.62 12.06 -17.85
C VAL A 14 15.63 10.92 -17.79
N SER A 15 15.55 10.11 -16.74
CA SER A 15 16.24 8.83 -16.64
C SER A 15 15.21 7.72 -16.48
N LEU A 16 15.44 6.63 -17.21
CA LEU A 16 14.66 5.42 -17.07
C LEU A 16 15.35 4.52 -16.04
N ARG A 17 14.77 4.42 -14.84
CA ARG A 17 15.06 3.38 -13.85
C ARG A 17 13.79 2.59 -13.57
N SER A 18 13.91 1.26 -13.55
CA SER A 18 12.88 0.32 -13.09
C SER A 18 13.51 -0.62 -12.08
N SER A 19 12.66 -1.20 -11.24
CA SER A 19 13.00 -2.27 -10.31
C SER A 19 13.52 -3.57 -10.96
N ARG A 20 13.23 -3.83 -12.25
CA ARG A 20 13.51 -5.12 -12.92
C ARG A 20 14.31 -5.03 -14.22
N ASP A 21 14.94 -3.88 -14.49
CA ASP A 21 15.41 -3.44 -15.81
C ASP A 21 14.26 -3.30 -16.81
N TRP A 22 14.09 -2.11 -17.39
CA TRP A 22 13.01 -1.87 -18.35
C TRP A 22 13.07 -2.85 -19.51
N ASN A 23 11.90 -3.39 -19.88
CA ASN A 23 11.78 -4.30 -21.01
C ASN A 23 12.31 -3.69 -22.32
N HIS A 24 12.49 -4.57 -23.31
CA HIS A 24 13.08 -4.21 -24.61
C HIS A 24 12.32 -3.07 -25.30
N GLU A 25 10.99 -3.07 -25.23
CA GLU A 25 10.13 -2.08 -25.88
C GLU A 25 10.34 -0.68 -25.32
N ILE A 26 10.26 -0.53 -23.98
CA ILE A 26 10.39 0.80 -23.34
C ILE A 26 11.72 1.44 -23.66
N ARG A 27 12.81 0.66 -23.60
CA ARG A 27 14.16 1.16 -23.90
C ARG A 27 14.30 1.60 -25.35
N ASN A 28 13.75 0.82 -26.27
CA ASN A 28 13.88 1.12 -27.69
C ASN A 28 12.95 2.24 -28.15
N GLU A 29 11.72 2.29 -27.66
CA GLU A 29 10.83 3.42 -27.94
C GLU A 29 11.42 4.73 -27.41
N PHE A 30 12.01 4.70 -26.20
CA PHE A 30 12.70 5.86 -25.66
C PHE A 30 13.89 6.31 -26.52
N ALA A 31 14.65 5.36 -27.07
CA ALA A 31 15.80 5.61 -27.93
C ALA A 31 15.42 6.03 -29.36
N ASP A 32 14.23 5.66 -29.82
CA ASP A 32 13.73 5.96 -31.15
C ASP A 32 13.19 7.39 -31.23
N GLY A 33 14.05 8.32 -31.66
CA GLY A 33 13.67 9.72 -31.84
C GLY A 33 12.76 10.00 -33.04
N THR A 34 12.46 8.99 -33.86
CA THR A 34 11.60 9.15 -35.05
C THR A 34 10.14 8.84 -34.80
N GLU A 35 9.82 8.24 -33.66
CA GLU A 35 8.48 7.85 -33.27
C GLU A 35 8.00 8.66 -32.07
N THR A 36 6.71 8.94 -32.02
CA THR A 36 6.03 9.58 -30.89
C THR A 36 4.89 8.67 -30.44
N CYS A 37 5.22 7.69 -29.61
CA CYS A 37 4.28 6.72 -29.02
C CYS A 37 4.17 6.96 -27.49
N PHE A 38 3.76 5.97 -26.72
CA PHE A 38 3.54 6.01 -25.28
C PHE A 38 4.74 6.55 -24.47
N VAL A 39 5.88 5.85 -24.47
CA VAL A 39 7.10 6.20 -23.73
C VAL A 39 7.64 7.55 -24.17
N ARG A 40 7.63 7.83 -25.48
CA ARG A 40 8.17 9.10 -25.99
C ARG A 40 7.31 10.29 -25.55
N HIS A 41 5.99 10.20 -25.70
CA HIS A 41 5.09 11.26 -25.24
C HIS A 41 5.17 11.45 -23.72
N ALA A 42 5.17 10.37 -22.93
CA ALA A 42 5.32 10.44 -21.48
C ALA A 42 6.62 11.13 -21.05
N THR A 43 7.75 10.75 -21.66
CA THR A 43 9.06 11.31 -21.32
C THR A 43 9.21 12.77 -21.76
N GLN A 44 8.67 13.15 -22.92
CA GLN A 44 8.66 14.53 -23.38
C GLN A 44 7.74 15.41 -22.54
N HIS A 45 6.57 14.91 -22.12
CA HIS A 45 5.69 15.62 -21.20
C HIS A 45 6.36 15.82 -19.84
N ALA A 46 6.92 14.75 -19.26
CA ALA A 46 7.58 14.79 -17.95
C ALA A 46 8.81 15.72 -17.93
N SER A 47 9.47 15.94 -19.08
CA SER A 47 10.58 16.89 -19.22
C SER A 47 10.15 18.30 -19.61
N GLY A 48 8.85 18.55 -19.81
CA GLY A 48 8.30 19.85 -20.17
C GLY A 48 8.42 20.23 -21.65
N HIS A 49 8.74 19.27 -22.53
CA HIS A 49 8.78 19.49 -23.99
C HIS A 49 7.40 19.43 -24.64
N LEU A 50 6.45 18.72 -24.02
CA LEU A 50 5.05 18.69 -24.47
C LEU A 50 4.13 19.32 -23.43
N THR A 51 3.16 20.10 -23.93
CA THR A 51 2.00 20.52 -23.17
C THR A 51 1.13 19.32 -22.80
N LEU A 52 0.26 19.49 -21.81
CA LEU A 52 -0.73 18.46 -21.44
C LEU A 52 -1.61 18.07 -22.63
N SER A 53 -2.04 19.05 -23.44
CA SER A 53 -2.92 18.79 -24.59
C SER A 53 -2.23 17.92 -25.65
N GLU A 54 -0.95 18.20 -25.95
CA GLU A 54 -0.16 17.40 -26.89
C GLU A 54 0.12 16.00 -26.35
N TYR A 55 0.42 15.88 -25.05
CA TYR A 55 0.59 14.58 -24.39
C TYR A 55 -0.68 13.72 -24.49
N LEU A 56 -1.83 14.29 -24.10
CA LEU A 56 -3.11 13.58 -24.14
C LEU A 56 -3.52 13.22 -25.56
N ASP A 57 -3.33 14.12 -26.54
CA ASP A 57 -3.60 13.84 -27.96
C ASP A 57 -2.72 12.68 -28.45
N GLY A 58 -1.41 12.77 -28.19
CA GLY A 58 -0.43 11.78 -28.58
C GLY A 58 -0.77 10.39 -28.07
N VAL A 59 -1.04 10.27 -26.76
CA VAL A 59 -1.32 8.99 -26.12
C VAL A 59 -2.72 8.46 -26.49
N LEU A 60 -3.78 9.28 -26.39
CA LEU A 60 -5.15 8.80 -26.62
C LEU A 60 -5.44 8.51 -28.10
N SER A 61 -4.72 9.13 -29.04
CA SER A 61 -4.93 8.91 -30.47
C SER A 61 -4.79 7.44 -30.87
N HIS A 62 -4.01 6.65 -30.13
CA HIS A 62 -3.86 5.22 -30.34
C HIS A 62 -5.16 4.43 -30.17
N LEU A 63 -6.10 4.93 -29.36
CA LEU A 63 -7.41 4.29 -29.14
C LEU A 63 -8.43 4.67 -30.22
N ARG A 64 -8.10 5.60 -31.12
CA ARG A 64 -9.02 6.10 -32.14
C ARG A 64 -9.13 5.13 -33.31
N LYS A 65 -10.36 4.92 -33.78
CA LYS A 65 -10.64 4.14 -34.97
C LYS A 65 -9.98 4.76 -36.21
N GLY A 66 -9.25 3.94 -36.96
CA GLY A 66 -8.53 4.40 -38.15
C GLY A 66 -7.29 5.24 -37.86
N ALA A 67 -6.81 5.27 -36.62
CA ALA A 67 -5.52 5.87 -36.29
C ALA A 67 -4.38 5.21 -37.09
N THR A 68 -3.37 6.02 -37.41
CA THR A 68 -2.14 5.52 -38.02
C THR A 68 -1.47 4.58 -37.05
N LYS A 69 -1.18 3.35 -37.47
CA LYS A 69 -0.39 2.43 -36.66
C LYS A 69 1.03 2.95 -36.53
N HIS A 70 1.47 3.16 -35.30
CA HIS A 70 2.83 3.52 -35.01
C HIS A 70 3.71 2.28 -34.85
N LYS A 71 5.04 2.46 -34.93
CA LYS A 71 6.00 1.35 -34.84
C LYS A 71 5.90 0.58 -33.51
N TRP A 72 5.56 1.28 -32.43
CA TRP A 72 5.49 0.74 -31.07
C TRP A 72 4.07 0.39 -30.61
N ASP A 73 3.13 0.30 -31.56
CA ASP A 73 1.83 -0.34 -31.37
C ASP A 73 1.95 -1.87 -31.36
N VAL A 74 2.75 -2.35 -30.42
CA VAL A 74 2.97 -3.78 -30.15
C VAL A 74 2.47 -4.12 -28.74
N PRO A 75 1.86 -5.32 -28.55
CA PRO A 75 1.45 -5.77 -27.24
C PRO A 75 2.67 -5.81 -26.30
N PRO A 76 2.59 -5.22 -25.10
CA PRO A 76 3.71 -5.20 -24.17
C PRO A 76 4.02 -6.58 -23.62
N GLU A 77 5.30 -6.89 -23.42
CA GLU A 77 5.74 -8.06 -22.64
C GLU A 77 5.11 -8.07 -21.23
N ASP A 78 5.16 -6.92 -20.55
CA ASP A 78 4.49 -6.67 -19.28
C ASP A 78 3.94 -5.23 -19.26
N VAL A 79 2.62 -5.11 -19.10
CA VAL A 79 1.94 -3.80 -19.05
C VAL A 79 2.26 -3.05 -17.75
N SER A 80 2.60 -3.76 -16.67
CA SER A 80 3.00 -3.14 -15.40
C SER A 80 4.24 -2.28 -15.56
N ASP A 81 5.14 -2.61 -16.50
CA ASP A 81 6.29 -1.75 -16.78
C ASP A 81 5.86 -0.39 -17.35
N PHE A 82 4.89 -0.39 -18.27
CA PHE A 82 4.37 0.86 -18.82
C PHE A 82 3.62 1.68 -17.77
N LEU A 83 2.89 1.03 -16.87
CA LEU A 83 2.24 1.68 -15.73
C LEU A 83 3.24 2.27 -14.72
N GLU A 84 4.38 1.60 -14.48
CA GLU A 84 5.45 2.09 -13.60
C GLU A 84 6.16 3.30 -14.24
N LEU A 85 6.28 3.31 -15.58
CA LEU A 85 6.82 4.43 -16.33
C LEU A 85 5.89 5.66 -16.24
N ASP A 86 4.62 5.47 -16.60
CA ASP A 86 3.59 6.49 -16.66
C ASP A 86 2.22 5.81 -16.51
N LEU A 87 1.55 6.06 -15.38
CA LEU A 87 0.27 5.42 -15.05
C LEU A 87 -0.80 5.63 -16.14
N PHE A 88 -0.87 6.81 -16.73
CA PHE A 88 -1.90 7.11 -17.73
C PHE A 88 -1.54 6.51 -19.09
N ALA A 89 -0.30 6.69 -19.56
CA ALA A 89 0.11 6.08 -20.83
C ALA A 89 0.06 4.54 -20.78
N GLY A 90 0.46 3.95 -19.65
CA GLY A 90 0.33 2.52 -19.41
C GLY A 90 -1.12 2.04 -19.41
N ALA A 91 -2.04 2.79 -18.80
CA ALA A 91 -3.46 2.48 -18.84
C ALA A 91 -4.01 2.50 -20.27
N VAL A 92 -3.66 3.53 -21.06
CA VAL A 92 -4.06 3.61 -22.46
C VAL A 92 -3.47 2.47 -23.28
N LYS A 93 -2.19 2.11 -23.09
CA LYS A 93 -1.60 0.96 -23.76
C LYS A 93 -2.27 -0.36 -23.34
N ALA A 94 -2.66 -0.51 -22.08
CA ALA A 94 -3.44 -1.65 -21.61
C ALA A 94 -4.79 -1.77 -22.35
N ARG A 95 -5.50 -0.64 -22.52
CA ARG A 95 -6.77 -0.60 -23.26
C ARG A 95 -6.58 -0.93 -24.74
N LEU A 96 -5.54 -0.41 -25.39
CA LEU A 96 -5.25 -0.66 -26.81
C LEU A 96 -5.16 -2.16 -27.14
N PHE A 97 -4.62 -2.95 -26.21
CA PHE A 97 -4.41 -4.39 -26.37
C PHE A 97 -5.38 -5.26 -25.57
N ASP A 98 -6.45 -4.67 -25.04
CA ASP A 98 -7.53 -5.47 -24.49
C ASP A 98 -8.33 -6.09 -25.64
N ALA A 99 -8.59 -7.40 -25.54
CA ALA A 99 -9.28 -8.15 -26.59
C ALA A 99 -10.72 -7.66 -26.82
N ASP A 100 -11.35 -7.11 -25.78
CA ASP A 100 -12.73 -6.63 -25.82
C ASP A 100 -12.82 -5.13 -26.14
N PHE A 101 -11.68 -4.43 -26.28
CA PHE A 101 -11.69 -2.99 -26.56
C PHE A 101 -12.18 -2.69 -27.97
N VAL A 102 -13.16 -1.78 -28.06
CA VAL A 102 -13.66 -1.23 -29.31
C VAL A 102 -13.02 0.13 -29.55
N PRO A 103 -12.27 0.33 -30.66
CA PRO A 103 -11.68 1.62 -30.99
C PRO A 103 -12.71 2.75 -31.04
N TRP A 104 -12.35 3.88 -30.45
CA TRP A 104 -13.22 5.04 -30.32
C TRP A 104 -13.52 5.70 -31.66
N GLU A 105 -14.77 6.07 -31.87
CA GLU A 105 -15.15 6.98 -32.95
C GLU A 105 -14.65 8.40 -32.63
N ASP A 106 -14.67 9.28 -33.62
CA ASP A 106 -14.16 10.66 -33.50
C ASP A 106 -14.86 11.46 -32.38
N HIS A 107 -16.14 11.18 -32.15
CA HIS A 107 -16.90 11.78 -31.07
C HIS A 107 -16.37 11.35 -29.69
N ASP A 108 -16.24 10.03 -29.47
CA ASP A 108 -15.78 9.46 -28.20
C ASP A 108 -14.35 9.90 -27.88
N TYR A 109 -13.47 9.88 -28.88
CA TYR A 109 -12.10 10.40 -28.76
C TYR A 109 -12.08 11.87 -28.30
N SER A 110 -12.90 12.71 -28.93
CA SER A 110 -12.96 14.14 -28.62
C SER A 110 -13.50 14.41 -27.21
N VAL A 111 -14.47 13.62 -26.76
CA VAL A 111 -15.03 13.68 -25.40
C VAL A 111 -13.99 13.21 -24.38
N ALA A 112 -13.36 12.04 -24.61
CA ALA A 112 -12.34 11.47 -23.74
C ALA A 112 -11.16 12.41 -23.55
N LYS A 113 -10.61 13.01 -24.62
CA LYS A 113 -9.51 13.97 -24.54
C LYS A 113 -9.87 15.20 -23.70
N ARG A 114 -11.06 15.75 -23.90
CA ARG A 114 -11.54 16.94 -23.17
C ARG A 114 -11.71 16.65 -21.68
N LEU A 115 -12.35 15.53 -21.35
CA LEU A 115 -12.56 15.09 -19.97
C LEU A 115 -11.25 14.73 -19.28
N ALA A 116 -10.33 14.03 -19.96
CA ALA A 116 -9.01 13.71 -19.42
C ALA A 116 -8.25 14.99 -19.08
N SER A 117 -8.25 15.99 -19.97
CA SER A 117 -7.62 17.30 -19.72
C SER A 117 -8.21 17.99 -18.49
N ARG A 118 -9.55 18.07 -18.39
CA ARG A 118 -10.24 18.69 -17.24
C ARG A 118 -9.92 17.96 -15.93
N THR A 119 -10.01 16.64 -15.95
CA THR A 119 -9.74 15.77 -14.78
C THR A 119 -8.29 15.91 -14.32
N TRP A 120 -7.37 16.19 -15.24
CA TRP A 120 -5.96 16.38 -14.95
C TRP A 120 -5.66 17.71 -14.25
N THR A 121 -6.40 18.77 -14.62
CA THR A 121 -6.16 20.14 -14.13
C THR A 121 -7.01 20.52 -12.93
N THR A 122 -8.15 19.87 -12.73
CA THR A 122 -9.11 20.21 -11.68
C THR A 122 -9.26 19.02 -10.73
N GLY A 123 -9.01 19.22 -9.44
CA GLY A 123 -9.22 18.22 -8.39
C GLY A 123 -10.44 18.48 -7.51
N ASP A 124 -11.12 19.61 -7.74
CA ASP A 124 -12.32 20.04 -7.04
C ASP A 124 -13.58 19.60 -7.80
N PRO A 125 -14.52 18.86 -7.17
CA PRO A 125 -15.76 18.42 -7.79
C PRO A 125 -16.65 19.55 -8.32
N ASP A 126 -16.82 20.63 -7.55
CA ASP A 126 -17.73 21.71 -7.90
C ASP A 126 -17.23 22.49 -9.13
N GLU A 127 -15.92 22.73 -9.19
CA GLU A 127 -15.26 23.32 -10.35
C GLU A 127 -15.36 22.39 -11.57
N PHE A 128 -15.13 21.08 -11.39
CA PHE A 128 -15.23 20.10 -12.47
C PHE A 128 -16.63 20.11 -13.09
N ASP A 129 -17.68 20.09 -12.24
CA ASP A 129 -19.07 20.11 -12.67
C ASP A 129 -19.46 21.44 -13.32
N ARG A 130 -18.95 22.58 -12.79
CA ARG A 130 -19.17 23.90 -13.39
C ARG A 130 -18.63 23.94 -14.82
N LEU A 131 -17.38 23.51 -15.02
CA LEU A 131 -16.77 23.46 -16.35
C LEU A 131 -17.51 22.49 -17.28
N GLY A 132 -18.04 21.38 -16.76
CA GLY A 132 -18.86 20.44 -17.52
C GLY A 132 -20.20 21.01 -17.99
N ARG A 133 -20.83 21.87 -17.18
CA ARG A 133 -22.05 22.59 -17.61
C ARG A 133 -21.76 23.63 -18.68
N GLU A 134 -20.62 24.32 -18.60
CA GLU A 134 -20.22 25.36 -19.54
C GLU A 134 -19.97 24.80 -20.95
N ASP A 135 -19.41 23.60 -21.07
CA ASP A 135 -19.17 22.93 -22.35
C ASP A 135 -20.16 21.80 -22.69
N GLN A 136 -21.26 21.70 -21.92
CA GLN A 136 -22.37 20.76 -22.13
C GLN A 136 -21.92 19.29 -22.20
N THR A 137 -20.93 18.91 -21.38
CA THR A 137 -20.45 17.53 -21.32
C THR A 137 -21.40 16.65 -20.51
N ASP A 138 -21.87 15.56 -21.10
CA ASP A 138 -22.69 14.52 -20.45
C ASP A 138 -21.81 13.33 -20.06
N LEU A 139 -21.81 12.97 -18.77
CA LEU A 139 -21.08 11.82 -18.24
C LEU A 139 -21.88 10.51 -18.34
N SER A 140 -23.20 10.58 -18.50
CA SER A 140 -24.08 9.39 -18.46
C SER A 140 -23.94 8.49 -19.68
N GLY A 141 -23.50 9.05 -20.81
CA GLY A 141 -23.24 8.32 -22.06
C GLY A 141 -21.79 7.86 -22.22
N LEU A 142 -20.94 7.98 -21.20
CA LEU A 142 -19.54 7.58 -21.32
C LEU A 142 -19.39 6.06 -21.43
N LEU A 143 -18.42 5.65 -22.24
CA LEU A 143 -17.97 4.25 -22.28
C LEU A 143 -17.26 3.90 -20.96
N PRO A 144 -17.45 2.68 -20.42
CA PRO A 144 -16.74 2.22 -19.23
C PRO A 144 -15.21 2.36 -19.30
N GLU A 145 -14.62 2.18 -20.48
CA GLU A 145 -13.19 2.32 -20.72
C GLU A 145 -12.73 3.78 -20.63
N THR A 146 -13.57 4.71 -21.05
CA THR A 146 -13.30 6.15 -20.86
C THR A 146 -13.37 6.48 -19.37
N ALA A 147 -14.38 5.98 -18.65
CA ALA A 147 -14.51 6.17 -17.22
C ALA A 147 -13.29 5.63 -16.44
N ASP A 148 -12.79 4.45 -16.80
CA ASP A 148 -11.57 3.85 -16.23
C ASP A 148 -10.36 4.80 -16.38
N LEU A 149 -10.14 5.32 -17.59
CA LEU A 149 -9.05 6.25 -17.85
C LEU A 149 -9.18 7.57 -17.09
N LEU A 150 -10.39 8.10 -16.90
CA LEU A 150 -10.62 9.30 -16.09
C LEU A 150 -10.28 9.06 -14.61
N LEU A 151 -10.68 7.92 -14.06
CA LEU A 151 -10.32 7.54 -12.68
C LEU A 151 -8.81 7.34 -12.55
N VAL A 152 -8.12 6.79 -13.56
CA VAL A 152 -6.65 6.73 -13.59
C VAL A 152 -6.02 8.12 -13.59
N VAL A 153 -6.57 9.10 -14.30
CA VAL A 153 -6.09 10.50 -14.23
C VAL A 153 -6.22 11.03 -12.80
N CYS A 154 -7.41 10.91 -12.19
CA CYS A 154 -7.62 11.32 -10.80
C CYS A 154 -6.62 10.62 -9.86
N TYR A 155 -6.40 9.32 -10.03
CA TYR A 155 -5.48 8.53 -9.23
C TYR A 155 -4.02 8.98 -9.40
N ALA A 156 -3.57 9.18 -10.65
CA ALA A 156 -2.24 9.67 -10.97
C ALA A 156 -2.00 11.07 -10.40
N ARG A 157 -3.03 11.92 -10.38
CA ARG A 157 -2.98 13.29 -9.86
C ARG A 157 -3.27 13.40 -8.35
N ARG A 158 -3.69 12.31 -7.69
CA ARG A 158 -4.18 12.29 -6.30
C ARG A 158 -5.35 13.24 -6.05
N HIS A 159 -6.22 13.41 -7.04
CA HIS A 159 -7.43 14.21 -6.90
C HIS A 159 -8.50 13.44 -6.09
N THR A 160 -8.25 13.20 -4.80
CA THR A 160 -9.06 12.28 -3.97
C THR A 160 -10.54 12.65 -3.88
N LEU A 161 -10.86 13.95 -3.80
CA LEU A 161 -12.25 14.43 -3.77
C LEU A 161 -12.95 14.22 -5.11
N LEU A 162 -12.30 14.62 -6.22
CA LEU A 162 -12.84 14.39 -7.55
C LEU A 162 -12.96 12.89 -7.86
N PHE A 163 -11.99 12.07 -7.45
CA PHE A 163 -12.02 10.62 -7.64
C PHE A 163 -13.29 10.02 -7.05
N ARG A 164 -13.59 10.34 -5.79
CA ARG A 164 -14.82 9.88 -5.10
C ARG A 164 -16.08 10.40 -5.77
N HIS A 165 -16.10 11.67 -6.18
CA HIS A 165 -17.22 12.26 -6.90
C HIS A 165 -17.51 11.52 -8.20
N LEU A 166 -16.47 11.27 -9.01
CA LEU A 166 -16.59 10.59 -10.29
C LEU A 166 -16.99 9.12 -10.15
N ILE A 167 -16.49 8.39 -9.16
CA ILE A 167 -16.93 7.01 -8.90
C ILE A 167 -18.45 6.90 -8.73
N GLY A 168 -19.09 7.90 -8.12
CA GLY A 168 -20.54 7.92 -7.93
C GLY A 168 -21.36 8.31 -9.17
N LEU A 169 -20.72 8.89 -10.19
CA LEU A 169 -21.38 9.44 -11.38
C LEU A 169 -21.10 8.65 -12.66
N LEU A 170 -19.90 8.09 -12.77
CA LEU A 170 -19.47 7.37 -13.96
C LEU A 170 -20.21 6.04 -14.09
N PRO A 171 -20.29 5.48 -15.32
CA PRO A 171 -20.71 4.10 -15.48
C PRO A 171 -19.84 3.17 -14.63
N GLY A 172 -20.35 1.97 -14.34
CA GLY A 172 -19.57 0.93 -13.66
C GLY A 172 -18.29 0.57 -14.43
N PRO A 173 -17.38 -0.19 -13.79
CA PRO A 173 -16.10 -0.55 -14.39
C PRO A 173 -16.26 -1.34 -15.70
N PRO A 174 -15.28 -1.24 -16.62
CA PRO A 174 -15.20 -2.18 -17.74
C PRO A 174 -14.93 -3.60 -17.24
N GLN A 175 -15.05 -4.61 -18.11
CA GLN A 175 -14.76 -6.02 -17.74
C GLN A 175 -13.36 -6.24 -17.15
N ARG A 176 -12.41 -5.38 -17.54
CA ARG A 176 -11.06 -5.34 -16.99
C ARG A 176 -10.65 -3.89 -16.76
N SER A 177 -10.61 -3.50 -15.50
CA SER A 177 -10.17 -2.16 -15.09
C SER A 177 -8.65 -2.07 -15.09
N THR A 178 -8.13 -0.86 -15.27
CA THR A 178 -6.70 -0.59 -15.01
C THR A 178 -6.31 -0.90 -13.56
N PHE A 179 -7.22 -0.79 -12.59
CA PHE A 179 -6.91 -1.10 -11.19
C PHE A 179 -6.65 -2.60 -10.94
N ASP A 180 -7.13 -3.49 -11.81
CA ASP A 180 -6.81 -4.93 -11.76
C ASP A 180 -5.35 -5.22 -12.09
N LEU A 181 -4.69 -4.29 -12.78
CA LEU A 181 -3.30 -4.40 -13.22
C LEU A 181 -2.31 -3.85 -12.19
N MET A 182 -2.80 -3.20 -11.14
CA MET A 182 -1.97 -2.59 -10.11
C MET A 182 -1.36 -3.67 -9.22
N ASN A 183 -0.04 -3.69 -9.07
CA ASN A 183 0.68 -4.66 -8.25
C ASN A 183 1.53 -3.97 -7.18
N GLU A 184 2.22 -4.75 -6.34
CA GLU A 184 3.04 -4.20 -5.26
C GLU A 184 4.10 -3.22 -5.78
N MET A 185 4.72 -3.52 -6.92
CA MET A 185 5.74 -2.66 -7.53
C MET A 185 5.20 -1.32 -8.02
N LEU A 186 3.95 -1.27 -8.46
CA LEU A 186 3.29 -0.04 -8.89
C LEU A 186 2.86 0.84 -7.71
N LEU A 187 2.46 0.18 -6.62
CA LEU A 187 1.83 0.84 -5.50
C LEU A 187 2.82 1.23 -4.39
N GLN A 188 3.87 0.44 -4.14
CA GLN A 188 4.91 0.76 -3.15
C GLN A 188 5.57 2.12 -3.38
N PRO A 189 5.95 2.51 -4.62
CA PRO A 189 6.49 3.84 -4.86
C PRO A 189 5.51 4.96 -4.57
N ARG A 190 4.20 4.70 -4.53
CA ARG A 190 3.18 5.73 -4.28
C ARG A 190 3.10 6.13 -2.82
N THR A 191 3.39 5.22 -1.89
CA THR A 191 3.42 5.50 -0.45
C THR A 191 4.84 5.81 0.06
N ALA A 192 5.88 5.28 -0.60
CA ALA A 192 7.28 5.51 -0.22
C ALA A 192 7.76 6.94 -0.53
N TYR A 193 7.93 7.76 0.50
CA TYR A 193 8.44 9.14 0.39
C TYR A 193 9.84 9.25 -0.23
N TRP A 194 10.65 8.18 -0.11
CA TRP A 194 12.04 8.14 -0.57
C TRP A 194 12.22 7.68 -2.02
N ALA A 195 11.21 7.06 -2.63
CA ALA A 195 11.33 6.66 -4.03
C ALA A 195 11.25 7.90 -4.95
N ALA A 196 11.92 7.85 -6.12
CA ALA A 196 12.06 8.99 -7.04
C ALA A 196 11.20 8.86 -8.31
N ILE A 197 10.28 7.89 -8.36
CA ILE A 197 9.49 7.58 -9.57
C ILE A 197 8.44 8.68 -9.83
N HIS A 198 8.45 9.21 -11.06
CA HIS A 198 7.47 10.15 -11.60
C HIS A 198 6.14 9.45 -11.87
N GLN A 199 5.05 9.95 -11.29
CA GLN A 199 3.71 9.38 -11.41
C GLN A 199 2.63 10.49 -11.49
N HIS A 200 2.95 11.64 -12.08
CA HIS A 200 2.07 12.81 -12.23
C HIS A 200 1.59 13.53 -10.97
N SER A 201 1.84 13.04 -9.76
CA SER A 201 1.67 13.79 -8.52
C SER A 201 3.01 14.01 -7.82
N PRO A 202 3.30 15.21 -7.26
CA PRO A 202 4.42 15.38 -6.35
C PRO A 202 4.28 14.41 -5.18
N ARG A 203 5.38 13.74 -4.81
CA ARG A 203 5.38 12.87 -3.65
C ARG A 203 5.37 13.74 -2.41
N GLN A 204 4.38 13.52 -1.56
CA GLN A 204 4.24 14.23 -0.29
C GLN A 204 4.10 13.22 0.83
N GLN A 205 4.31 13.74 2.02
CA GLN A 205 4.05 13.00 3.24
C GLN A 205 2.60 12.44 3.21
N SER A 206 1.58 13.26 2.92
CA SER A 206 0.14 12.89 2.93
C SER A 206 -0.29 11.72 2.03
N ASN A 207 0.60 11.24 1.14
CA ASN A 207 0.30 10.20 0.16
C ASN A 207 -0.37 8.96 0.75
N SER A 208 0.04 8.49 1.94
CA SER A 208 -0.54 7.28 2.54
C SER A 208 -2.01 7.48 2.88
N ALA A 209 -2.39 8.66 3.40
CA ALA A 209 -3.79 8.98 3.70
C ALA A 209 -4.65 9.13 2.44
N ASP A 210 -4.07 9.64 1.36
CA ASP A 210 -4.72 9.73 0.05
C ASP A 210 -4.92 8.34 -0.56
N GLU A 211 -3.91 7.47 -0.51
CA GLU A 211 -4.01 6.08 -0.98
C GLU A 211 -5.06 5.29 -0.20
N ILE A 212 -5.11 5.41 1.14
CA ILE A 212 -6.18 4.80 1.95
C ILE A 212 -7.55 5.25 1.45
N SER A 213 -7.71 6.53 1.16
CA SER A 213 -9.00 7.09 0.74
C SER A 213 -9.40 6.56 -0.64
N MET A 214 -8.49 6.62 -1.62
CA MET A 214 -8.76 6.16 -2.98
C MET A 214 -9.00 4.64 -3.03
N TRP A 215 -8.19 3.83 -2.33
CA TRP A 215 -8.37 2.38 -2.31
C TRP A 215 -9.62 1.95 -1.56
N THR A 216 -10.03 2.68 -0.52
CA THR A 216 -11.35 2.48 0.10
C THR A 216 -12.46 2.65 -0.94
N ASP A 217 -12.40 3.72 -1.73
CA ASP A 217 -13.40 4.00 -2.77
C ASP A 217 -13.35 2.92 -3.88
N ILE A 218 -12.16 2.54 -4.38
CA ILE A 218 -11.97 1.50 -5.40
C ILE A 218 -12.57 0.16 -4.95
N LEU A 219 -12.24 -0.29 -3.73
CA LEU A 219 -12.72 -1.55 -3.18
C LEU A 219 -14.24 -1.55 -2.99
N SER A 220 -14.81 -0.42 -2.57
CA SER A 220 -16.23 -0.28 -2.25
C SER A 220 -17.11 -0.13 -3.50
N SER A 221 -16.52 0.22 -4.64
CA SER A 221 -17.23 0.52 -5.89
C SER A 221 -17.04 -0.53 -7.00
N GLY A 222 -16.29 -1.60 -6.72
CA GLY A 222 -16.10 -2.73 -7.64
C GLY A 222 -15.11 -2.46 -8.78
N TRP A 223 -14.38 -1.35 -8.75
CA TRP A 223 -13.39 -0.99 -9.76
C TRP A 223 -12.12 -1.85 -9.74
N VAL A 224 -11.97 -2.71 -8.73
CA VAL A 224 -11.06 -3.83 -8.76
C VAL A 224 -11.89 -5.13 -8.70
N HIS A 225 -11.64 -6.03 -9.63
CA HIS A 225 -12.42 -7.25 -9.80
C HIS A 225 -11.92 -8.38 -8.90
N ASP A 226 -12.81 -9.34 -8.60
CA ASP A 226 -12.45 -10.55 -7.87
C ASP A 226 -12.06 -11.70 -8.82
N PRO A 227 -11.08 -12.54 -8.44
CA PRO A 227 -10.24 -12.40 -7.26
C PRO A 227 -9.18 -11.30 -7.42
N ILE A 228 -8.94 -10.53 -6.36
CA ILE A 228 -7.89 -9.51 -6.34
C ILE A 228 -6.52 -10.19 -6.51
N ASN A 229 -5.65 -9.59 -7.32
CA ASN A 229 -4.28 -10.07 -7.53
C ASN A 229 -3.50 -10.15 -6.21
N ALA A 230 -2.74 -11.24 -6.02
CA ALA A 230 -2.02 -11.52 -4.78
C ALA A 230 -0.98 -10.44 -4.39
N GLU A 231 -0.32 -9.81 -5.36
CA GLU A 231 0.60 -8.70 -5.12
C GLU A 231 -0.15 -7.43 -4.70
N THR A 232 -1.29 -7.13 -5.32
CA THR A 232 -2.18 -6.04 -4.90
C THR A 232 -2.65 -6.29 -3.47
N GLN A 233 -3.13 -7.49 -3.19
CA GLN A 233 -3.58 -7.90 -1.87
C GLN A 233 -2.47 -7.73 -0.83
N ARG A 234 -1.26 -8.24 -1.10
CA ARG A 234 -0.09 -8.05 -0.22
C ARG A 234 0.17 -6.57 0.03
N PHE A 235 0.12 -5.73 -1.01
CA PHE A 235 0.30 -4.29 -0.85
C PHE A 235 -0.82 -3.64 -0.03
N LEU A 236 -2.08 -4.00 -0.24
CA LEU A 236 -3.20 -3.47 0.55
C LEU A 236 -3.08 -3.84 2.04
N HIS A 237 -2.52 -5.02 2.35
CA HIS A 237 -2.29 -5.46 3.72
C HIS A 237 -1.11 -4.76 4.39
N HIS A 238 0.02 -4.64 3.68
CA HIS A 238 1.30 -4.21 4.28
C HIS A 238 1.81 -2.85 3.79
N GLY A 239 1.57 -2.53 2.53
CA GLY A 239 2.15 -1.38 1.83
C GLY A 239 1.39 -0.07 1.97
N ILE A 240 0.09 -0.12 2.28
CA ILE A 240 -0.74 1.05 2.69
C ILE A 240 -0.72 1.21 4.22
N ARG A 241 0.21 0.58 4.95
CA ARG A 241 0.32 0.83 6.38
C ARG A 241 0.64 2.30 6.62
N SER A 242 -0.23 2.95 7.40
CA SER A 242 0.08 4.15 8.15
C SER A 242 1.13 3.82 9.20
N GLN A 243 2.39 3.88 8.76
CA GLN A 243 3.60 4.19 9.52
C GLN A 243 3.96 3.33 10.74
N ASP A 244 5.28 3.18 10.86
CA ASP A 244 6.00 2.85 12.07
C ASP A 244 5.33 3.45 13.33
N PRO A 245 4.84 2.62 14.28
CA PRO A 245 4.25 3.09 15.54
C PRO A 245 5.16 4.03 16.34
N ALA A 246 6.48 3.98 16.10
CA ALA A 246 7.47 4.76 16.82
C ALA A 246 7.60 6.20 16.32
N VAL A 247 7.03 6.55 15.15
CA VAL A 247 7.14 7.90 14.59
C VAL A 247 5.78 8.35 14.06
N GLU A 248 5.02 9.07 14.90
CA GLU A 248 3.87 9.86 14.45
C GLU A 248 4.39 10.94 13.48
N ARG A 249 4.17 10.75 12.18
CA ARG A 249 4.40 11.80 11.17
C ARG A 249 3.05 12.39 10.78
N ASP A 250 3.04 13.69 10.48
CA ASP A 250 1.88 14.56 10.22
C ASP A 250 0.92 14.07 9.10
N ASP A 251 1.30 13.02 8.37
CA ASP A 251 0.65 12.42 7.21
C ASP A 251 0.14 10.99 7.39
N SER A 252 0.41 10.37 8.54
CA SER A 252 -0.07 9.03 8.85
C SER A 252 -1.54 9.05 9.22
N VAL A 253 -2.32 8.06 8.74
CA VAL A 253 -3.69 7.87 9.22
C VAL A 253 -3.60 7.20 10.59
N ALA A 254 -3.98 7.91 11.64
CA ALA A 254 -3.89 7.38 13.00
C ALA A 254 -4.62 6.03 13.16
N PHE A 255 -4.00 5.11 13.91
CA PHE A 255 -4.64 3.87 14.35
C PHE A 255 -5.93 4.18 15.10
N GLY A 256 -6.97 3.36 14.86
CA GLY A 256 -8.31 3.57 15.40
C GLY A 256 -9.08 4.77 14.82
N SER A 257 -8.55 5.49 13.83
CA SER A 257 -9.29 6.57 13.18
C SER A 257 -10.47 6.05 12.33
N PRO A 258 -11.55 6.84 12.17
CA PRO A 258 -12.67 6.46 11.30
C PRO A 258 -12.24 6.16 9.86
N LYS A 259 -11.26 6.91 9.33
CA LYS A 259 -10.75 6.72 7.96
C LYS A 259 -10.14 5.32 7.78
N LEU A 260 -9.22 4.94 8.68
CA LEU A 260 -8.58 3.63 8.62
C LEU A 260 -9.58 2.50 8.88
N ARG A 261 -10.54 2.72 9.77
CA ARG A 261 -11.64 1.77 10.03
C ARG A 261 -12.47 1.50 8.77
N THR A 262 -12.85 2.54 8.02
CA THR A 262 -13.60 2.38 6.76
C THR A 262 -12.81 1.56 5.74
N PHE A 263 -11.49 1.80 5.63
CA PHE A 263 -10.63 1.00 4.77
C PHE A 263 -10.60 -0.47 5.17
N HIS A 264 -10.46 -0.78 6.45
CA HIS A 264 -10.51 -2.16 6.94
C HIS A 264 -11.85 -2.84 6.66
N LEU A 265 -12.97 -2.14 6.80
CA LEU A 265 -14.28 -2.66 6.42
C LEU A 265 -14.36 -2.96 4.92
N ALA A 266 -13.80 -2.11 4.07
CA ALA A 266 -13.75 -2.34 2.62
C ALA A 266 -12.87 -3.54 2.24
N LEU A 267 -11.76 -3.77 2.96
CA LEU A 267 -10.96 -4.99 2.79
C LEU A 267 -11.74 -6.24 3.22
N ALA A 268 -12.33 -6.21 4.42
CA ALA A 268 -13.04 -7.35 4.98
C ALA A 268 -14.28 -7.73 4.16
N SER A 269 -15.02 -6.75 3.61
CA SER A 269 -16.19 -7.02 2.75
C SER A 269 -15.83 -7.75 1.46
N ARG A 270 -14.57 -7.63 1.02
CA ARG A 270 -14.00 -8.30 -0.16
C ARG A 270 -13.32 -9.63 0.19
N GLY A 271 -13.41 -10.10 1.44
CA GLY A 271 -12.77 -11.33 1.89
C GLY A 271 -11.24 -11.25 2.01
N LEU A 272 -10.67 -10.04 2.00
CA LEU A 272 -9.26 -9.82 2.25
C LEU A 272 -8.99 -9.90 3.77
N TYR A 273 -7.79 -10.35 4.14
CA TYR A 273 -7.42 -10.60 5.53
C TYR A 273 -6.29 -9.69 6.00
N CYS A 274 -6.21 -9.43 7.30
CA CYS A 274 -5.01 -8.85 7.89
C CYS A 274 -4.12 -10.00 8.38
N ASP A 275 -2.88 -10.12 7.91
CA ASP A 275 -1.98 -11.16 8.43
C ASP A 275 -1.66 -10.90 9.91
N VAL A 276 -1.30 -11.98 10.61
CA VAL A 276 -1.15 -11.95 12.07
C VAL A 276 0.00 -11.04 12.55
N ALA A 277 1.05 -10.85 11.76
CA ALA A 277 2.11 -9.92 12.12
C ALA A 277 1.64 -8.46 11.98
N SER A 278 0.87 -8.13 10.92
CA SER A 278 0.18 -6.83 10.80
C SER A 278 -0.78 -6.56 11.95
N LEU A 279 -1.57 -7.57 12.33
CA LEU A 279 -2.48 -7.51 13.47
C LEU A 279 -1.72 -7.11 14.75
N GLY A 280 -0.55 -7.71 15.01
CA GLY A 280 0.31 -7.36 16.14
C GLY A 280 0.64 -5.86 16.23
N GLY A 281 1.11 -5.29 15.13
CA GLY A 281 1.43 -3.85 15.06
C GLY A 281 0.21 -2.95 15.27
N TYR A 282 -0.94 -3.32 14.71
CA TYR A 282 -2.19 -2.58 14.90
C TYR A 282 -2.62 -2.60 16.37
N LEU A 283 -2.67 -3.79 16.98
CA LEU A 283 -3.07 -3.97 18.37
C LEU A 283 -2.13 -3.25 19.33
N ALA A 284 -0.82 -3.28 19.07
CA ALA A 284 0.18 -2.54 19.85
C ALA A 284 -0.01 -1.01 19.83
N SER A 285 -0.68 -0.49 18.80
CA SER A 285 -0.93 0.94 18.58
C SER A 285 -2.33 1.39 19.01
N CYS A 286 -3.20 0.47 19.47
CA CYS A 286 -4.52 0.82 19.99
C CYS A 286 -4.40 1.68 21.25
N LYS A 287 -5.21 2.74 21.33
CA LYS A 287 -5.28 3.67 22.47
C LYS A 287 -6.32 3.24 23.52
N SER A 288 -7.11 2.20 23.23
CA SER A 288 -8.06 1.60 24.16
C SER A 288 -8.34 0.14 23.80
N LEU A 289 -8.87 -0.62 24.76
CA LEU A 289 -9.29 -1.99 24.55
C LEU A 289 -10.47 -2.07 23.56
N ASP A 290 -11.35 -1.07 23.55
CA ASP A 290 -12.47 -0.98 22.59
C ASP A 290 -11.98 -0.87 21.14
N GLN A 291 -10.88 -0.15 20.90
CA GLN A 291 -10.27 -0.07 19.56
C GLN A 291 -9.72 -1.42 19.11
N ALA A 292 -9.05 -2.14 20.01
CA ALA A 292 -8.55 -3.48 19.75
C ALA A 292 -9.71 -4.45 19.44
N LEU A 293 -10.80 -4.37 20.21
CA LEU A 293 -11.99 -5.19 20.03
C LEU A 293 -12.73 -4.89 18.72
N ASP A 294 -12.89 -3.61 18.36
CA ASP A 294 -13.50 -3.20 17.09
C ASP A 294 -12.67 -3.74 15.91
N PHE A 295 -11.35 -3.64 15.97
CA PHE A 295 -10.47 -4.19 14.93
C PHE A 295 -10.62 -5.71 14.78
N LEU A 296 -10.58 -6.45 15.89
CA LEU A 296 -10.78 -7.91 15.89
C LEU A 296 -12.21 -8.33 15.52
N THR A 297 -13.17 -7.40 15.53
CA THR A 297 -14.52 -7.65 15.01
C THR A 297 -14.55 -7.57 13.49
N ILE A 298 -13.74 -6.68 12.90
CA ILE A 298 -13.58 -6.58 11.44
C ILE A 298 -12.77 -7.76 10.90
N PHE A 299 -11.66 -8.10 11.59
CA PHE A 299 -10.80 -9.23 11.26
C PHE A 299 -10.76 -10.22 12.42
N PRO A 300 -11.73 -11.15 12.50
CA PRO A 300 -11.73 -12.16 13.55
C PRO A 300 -10.51 -13.07 13.41
N GLY A 301 -9.97 -13.57 14.53
CA GLY A 301 -8.68 -14.27 14.54
C GLY A 301 -8.66 -15.64 13.88
N ASP A 302 -9.80 -16.15 13.42
CA ASP A 302 -9.92 -17.30 12.52
C ASP A 302 -9.78 -16.91 11.03
N LYS A 303 -9.89 -15.61 10.71
CA LYS A 303 -9.81 -15.02 9.36
C LYS A 303 -8.59 -14.14 9.12
N VAL A 304 -7.57 -14.22 9.96
CA VAL A 304 -6.29 -13.50 9.82
C VAL A 304 -5.24 -14.31 9.04
N ARG A 305 -5.65 -15.43 8.44
CA ARG A 305 -4.82 -16.30 7.61
C ARG A 305 -5.65 -17.08 6.59
N PRO A 306 -5.02 -17.60 5.51
CA PRO A 306 -5.68 -18.53 4.61
C PRO A 306 -6.21 -19.77 5.37
N PRO A 307 -7.41 -20.30 5.02
CA PRO A 307 -7.99 -21.46 5.68
C PRO A 307 -7.05 -22.68 5.66
N GLY A 308 -6.95 -23.39 6.80
CA GLY A 308 -6.19 -24.63 6.92
C GLY A 308 -4.67 -24.48 7.05
N ARG A 309 -4.15 -23.25 7.17
CA ARG A 309 -2.72 -22.98 7.42
C ARG A 309 -2.48 -22.73 8.91
N GLU A 310 -1.44 -23.36 9.48
CA GLU A 310 -0.92 -23.01 10.80
C GLU A 310 -0.20 -21.65 10.76
N LEU A 311 0.07 -21.07 11.94
CA LEU A 311 0.86 -19.83 12.05
C LEU A 311 2.34 -20.15 11.99
N TYR A 312 3.08 -19.37 11.22
CA TYR A 312 4.53 -19.41 11.28
C TYR A 312 5.04 -18.73 12.55
N ASP A 313 6.22 -19.13 13.03
CA ASP A 313 6.86 -18.52 14.20
C ASP A 313 6.95 -16.99 14.07
N TRP A 314 7.31 -16.46 12.90
CA TRP A 314 7.42 -15.01 12.71
C TRP A 314 6.06 -14.28 12.79
N GLU A 315 4.95 -14.96 12.52
CA GLU A 315 3.61 -14.38 12.67
C GLU A 315 3.21 -14.35 14.14
N SER A 316 3.38 -15.46 14.86
CA SER A 316 3.13 -15.54 16.30
C SER A 316 4.03 -14.58 17.08
N GLY A 317 5.33 -14.55 16.76
CA GLY A 317 6.31 -13.64 17.33
C GLY A 317 5.99 -12.18 16.98
N GLY A 318 5.58 -11.91 15.73
CA GLY A 318 5.11 -10.59 15.30
C GLY A 318 3.91 -10.09 16.11
N LEU A 319 2.93 -10.95 16.40
CA LEU A 319 1.79 -10.60 17.26
C LEU A 319 2.19 -10.33 18.70
N VAL A 320 2.78 -11.34 19.35
CA VAL A 320 3.07 -11.31 20.79
C VAL A 320 4.17 -10.30 21.10
N GLY A 321 5.24 -10.31 20.31
CA GLY A 321 6.37 -9.41 20.48
C GLY A 321 6.01 -7.95 20.27
N SER A 322 5.24 -7.61 19.23
CA SER A 322 4.86 -6.21 18.98
C SER A 322 4.01 -5.62 20.11
N ILE A 323 3.05 -6.39 20.64
CA ILE A 323 2.22 -5.94 21.77
C ILE A 323 3.09 -5.80 23.03
N ALA A 324 3.93 -6.79 23.36
CA ALA A 324 4.79 -6.74 24.53
C ALA A 324 5.81 -5.59 24.48
N ASP A 325 6.36 -5.32 23.30
CA ASP A 325 7.36 -4.27 23.10
C ASP A 325 6.75 -2.87 22.97
N SER A 326 5.42 -2.77 22.79
CA SER A 326 4.71 -1.48 22.68
C SER A 326 5.13 -0.46 23.73
N SER A 327 5.55 0.72 23.26
CA SER A 327 5.87 1.90 24.06
C SER A 327 4.73 2.93 24.08
N THR A 328 3.74 2.76 23.20
CA THR A 328 2.58 3.66 23.05
C THR A 328 1.45 3.33 24.01
N GLN A 329 1.45 2.13 24.60
CA GLN A 329 0.46 1.68 25.58
C GLN A 329 1.01 1.70 27.00
N ASP A 330 0.19 2.12 27.95
CA ASP A 330 0.46 1.86 29.37
C ASP A 330 0.43 0.34 29.67
N ALA A 331 1.02 -0.06 30.79
CA ALA A 331 1.19 -1.48 31.14
C ALA A 331 -0.15 -2.23 31.25
N LYS A 332 -1.20 -1.57 31.76
CA LYS A 332 -2.51 -2.17 31.91
C LYS A 332 -3.15 -2.43 30.56
N LEU A 333 -3.22 -1.40 29.70
CA LEU A 333 -3.78 -1.53 28.37
C LEU A 333 -3.03 -2.58 27.54
N ARG A 334 -1.70 -2.58 27.61
CA ARG A 334 -0.86 -3.58 26.93
C ARG A 334 -1.20 -5.01 27.36
N THR A 335 -1.37 -5.22 28.67
CA THR A 335 -1.76 -6.51 29.25
C THR A 335 -3.16 -6.93 28.82
N ASP A 336 -4.12 -6.01 28.85
CA ASP A 336 -5.51 -6.27 28.43
C ASP A 336 -5.58 -6.60 26.93
N VAL A 337 -4.83 -5.88 26.09
CA VAL A 337 -4.73 -6.14 24.65
C VAL A 337 -4.03 -7.47 24.37
N MET A 338 -2.95 -7.81 25.08
CA MET A 338 -2.29 -9.11 24.97
C MET A 338 -3.26 -10.25 25.26
N ARG A 339 -3.99 -10.16 26.39
CA ARG A 339 -4.99 -11.15 26.77
C ARG A 339 -6.05 -11.30 25.68
N LEU A 340 -6.61 -10.19 25.20
CA LEU A 340 -7.59 -10.21 24.13
C LEU A 340 -7.04 -10.85 22.84
N ALA A 341 -5.80 -10.56 22.45
CA ALA A 341 -5.17 -11.13 21.27
C ALA A 341 -5.04 -12.66 21.39
N LEU A 342 -4.53 -13.16 22.52
CA LEU A 342 -4.33 -14.59 22.77
C LEU A 342 -5.65 -15.36 22.93
N GLU A 343 -6.73 -14.70 23.36
CA GLU A 343 -8.08 -15.29 23.41
C GLU A 343 -8.77 -15.35 22.05
N ARG A 344 -8.45 -14.42 21.13
CA ARG A 344 -9.16 -14.28 19.85
C ARG A 344 -8.41 -14.87 18.66
N VAL A 345 -7.11 -15.07 18.75
CA VAL A 345 -6.28 -15.62 17.67
C VAL A 345 -5.85 -17.04 18.02
N GLU A 346 -6.41 -18.02 17.33
CA GLU A 346 -6.10 -19.43 17.58
C GLU A 346 -4.73 -19.83 17.03
N GLY A 347 -4.01 -20.70 17.75
CA GLY A 347 -2.76 -21.31 17.31
C GLY A 347 -1.52 -20.41 17.44
N VAL A 348 -1.60 -19.33 18.22
CA VAL A 348 -0.45 -18.45 18.52
C VAL A 348 0.56 -19.21 19.36
N ASP A 349 1.80 -19.34 18.87
CA ASP A 349 2.91 -19.77 19.69
C ASP A 349 3.48 -18.58 20.49
N VAL A 350 3.15 -18.53 21.78
CA VAL A 350 3.64 -17.49 22.71
C VAL A 350 5.17 -17.53 22.95
N ASN A 351 5.83 -18.62 22.54
CA ASN A 351 7.28 -18.78 22.64
C ASN A 351 8.01 -18.38 21.36
N ALA A 352 7.28 -17.99 20.32
CA ALA A 352 7.90 -17.62 19.05
C ALA A 352 8.79 -16.37 19.20
N PRO A 353 9.99 -16.38 18.62
CA PRO A 353 10.93 -15.27 18.74
C PRO A 353 10.49 -14.08 17.88
N PHE A 354 10.60 -12.89 18.46
CA PHE A 354 10.35 -11.60 17.82
C PHE A 354 11.64 -10.81 17.70
N ASN A 355 11.79 -10.10 16.57
CA ASN A 355 12.87 -9.14 16.37
C ASN A 355 12.30 -7.73 16.27
N SER A 356 12.52 -6.90 17.29
CA SER A 356 12.08 -5.50 17.30
C SER A 356 12.82 -4.63 16.28
N ASN A 357 14.02 -5.03 15.85
CA ASN A 357 14.91 -4.26 14.99
C ASN A 357 15.40 -5.07 13.77
N ALA A 358 14.50 -5.79 13.10
CA ALA A 358 14.86 -6.66 11.97
C ALA A 358 15.65 -5.96 10.85
N TRP A 359 15.44 -4.66 10.63
CA TRP A 359 16.16 -3.88 9.61
C TRP A 359 17.64 -3.64 9.98
N GLU A 360 18.02 -3.70 11.26
CA GLU A 360 19.42 -3.56 11.68
C GLU A 360 20.24 -4.79 11.27
N ASP A 361 19.62 -5.97 11.16
CA ASP A 361 20.29 -7.21 10.70
C ASP A 361 20.78 -7.09 9.24
N ASP A 362 20.17 -6.22 8.44
CA ASP A 362 20.51 -6.02 7.02
C ASP A 362 21.64 -4.98 6.80
N LEU A 363 22.07 -4.27 7.85
CA LEU A 363 23.13 -3.27 7.74
C LEU A 363 24.53 -3.92 7.68
N PRO A 364 25.42 -3.49 6.76
CA PRO A 364 26.78 -4.02 6.68
C PRO A 364 27.55 -3.89 8.00
N GLY A 365 27.94 -5.01 8.60
CA GLY A 365 28.73 -5.05 9.83
C GLY A 365 27.94 -4.84 11.12
N SER A 366 26.61 -4.85 11.08
CA SER A 366 25.79 -4.81 12.28
C SER A 366 25.95 -6.06 13.15
N ARG A 367 25.76 -5.89 14.46
CA ARG A 367 25.65 -7.04 15.37
C ARG A 367 24.24 -7.59 15.24
N ARG A 368 24.11 -8.92 15.24
CA ARG A 368 22.79 -9.57 15.26
C ARG A 368 21.97 -9.03 16.43
N THR A 369 20.75 -8.60 16.13
CA THR A 369 19.81 -8.14 17.13
C THR A 369 19.25 -9.33 17.94
N PRO A 370 19.09 -9.19 19.28
CA PRO A 370 18.49 -10.23 20.10
C PRO A 370 17.07 -10.56 19.63
N ARG A 371 16.76 -11.87 19.48
CA ARG A 371 15.42 -12.31 19.09
C ARG A 371 14.66 -12.81 20.30
N MET A 372 13.86 -11.94 20.91
CA MET A 372 13.25 -12.17 22.21
C MET A 372 11.86 -12.80 22.08
N THR A 373 11.48 -13.68 23.01
CA THR A 373 10.08 -14.09 23.18
C THR A 373 9.29 -12.98 23.87
N GLY A 374 7.95 -13.03 23.80
CA GLY A 374 7.10 -12.08 24.52
C GLY A 374 7.41 -12.01 26.02
N LEU A 375 7.71 -13.17 26.64
CA LEU A 375 8.03 -13.23 28.08
C LEU A 375 9.36 -12.57 28.39
N GLN A 376 10.37 -12.75 27.54
CA GLN A 376 11.65 -12.07 27.69
C GLN A 376 11.50 -10.54 27.54
N VAL A 377 10.65 -10.08 26.62
CA VAL A 377 10.34 -8.64 26.45
C VAL A 377 9.66 -8.08 27.69
N ALA A 378 8.60 -8.73 28.18
CA ALA A 378 7.91 -8.34 29.42
C ALA A 378 8.87 -8.27 30.62
N ALA A 379 9.73 -9.29 30.77
CA ALA A 379 10.72 -9.37 31.85
C ALA A 379 11.75 -8.24 31.78
N SER A 380 12.19 -7.89 30.57
CA SER A 380 13.14 -6.79 30.34
C SER A 380 12.56 -5.42 30.71
N LYS A 381 11.23 -5.27 30.66
CA LYS A 381 10.51 -4.03 31.01
C LYS A 381 10.02 -4.02 32.46
N GLY A 382 10.23 -5.11 33.20
CA GLY A 382 9.72 -5.25 34.57
C GLY A 382 8.21 -5.46 34.65
N ASP A 383 7.58 -5.85 33.55
CA ASP A 383 6.13 -5.95 33.39
C ASP A 383 5.62 -7.29 33.91
N ARG A 384 5.44 -7.36 35.25
CA ARG A 384 5.02 -8.59 35.94
C ARG A 384 3.65 -9.08 35.50
N GLU A 385 2.69 -8.18 35.34
CA GLU A 385 1.30 -8.52 35.00
C GLU A 385 1.23 -9.13 33.60
N LEU A 386 1.95 -8.54 32.64
CA LEU A 386 2.09 -9.12 31.30
C LEU A 386 2.81 -10.47 31.34
N ALA A 387 3.86 -10.62 32.15
CA ALA A 387 4.55 -11.90 32.32
C ALA A 387 3.62 -12.99 32.88
N GLU A 388 2.76 -12.66 33.85
CA GLU A 388 1.75 -13.58 34.39
C GLU A 388 0.75 -14.03 33.31
N VAL A 389 0.28 -13.11 32.45
CA VAL A 389 -0.58 -13.46 31.31
C VAL A 389 0.14 -14.39 30.34
N LEU A 390 1.38 -14.09 29.96
CA LEU A 390 2.11 -14.92 29.01
C LEU A 390 2.36 -16.34 29.55
N LEU A 391 2.71 -16.48 30.83
CA LEU A 391 2.88 -17.79 31.47
C LEU A 391 1.56 -18.59 31.53
N LEU A 392 0.44 -17.92 31.82
CA LEU A 392 -0.89 -18.55 31.80
C LEU A 392 -1.22 -19.16 30.43
N HIS A 393 -0.73 -18.54 29.36
CA HIS A 393 -0.90 -19.00 27.98
C HIS A 393 0.24 -19.90 27.48
N GLY A 394 1.10 -20.42 28.36
CA GLY A 394 2.11 -21.43 28.03
C GLY A 394 3.47 -20.88 27.62
N ALA A 395 3.78 -19.63 27.97
CA ALA A 395 5.14 -19.12 27.80
C ALA A 395 6.10 -19.91 28.71
N ARG A 396 7.27 -20.24 28.15
CA ARG A 396 8.29 -21.02 28.82
C ARG A 396 9.36 -20.09 29.40
N THR A 397 9.70 -20.32 30.66
CA THR A 397 10.74 -19.55 31.36
C THR A 397 12.16 -20.02 31.03
N ASP A 398 12.31 -21.22 30.47
CA ASP A 398 13.60 -21.85 30.12
C ASP A 398 14.11 -21.49 28.71
N VAL A 399 13.36 -20.69 27.96
CA VAL A 399 13.77 -20.25 26.61
C VAL A 399 14.90 -19.24 26.73
N VAL A 400 16.00 -19.54 26.05
CA VAL A 400 17.22 -18.73 26.04
C VAL A 400 17.35 -18.01 24.70
N GLU A 401 17.57 -16.69 24.75
CA GLU A 401 17.83 -15.88 23.56
C GLU A 401 19.24 -16.16 23.02
N CYS A 402 19.38 -16.33 21.69
CA CYS A 402 20.57 -16.92 21.08
C CYS A 402 21.80 -16.00 21.03
N VAL A 403 21.62 -14.68 21.06
CA VAL A 403 22.73 -13.71 21.03
C VAL A 403 23.29 -13.45 22.42
N THR A 404 22.41 -13.30 23.40
CA THR A 404 22.75 -12.89 24.78
C THR A 404 22.91 -14.07 25.72
N GLY A 405 22.33 -15.22 25.39
CA GLY A 405 22.31 -16.39 26.27
C GLY A 405 21.43 -16.20 27.52
N LEU A 406 20.53 -15.21 27.51
CA LEU A 406 19.67 -14.91 28.64
C LEU A 406 18.27 -15.52 28.47
N ASP A 407 17.74 -16.06 29.56
CA ASP A 407 16.31 -16.37 29.71
C ASP A 407 15.55 -15.14 30.25
N ALA A 408 14.24 -15.29 30.47
CA ALA A 408 13.40 -14.20 30.96
C ALA A 408 13.90 -13.62 32.29
N ALA A 409 14.28 -14.48 33.25
CA ALA A 409 14.84 -14.03 34.53
C ALA A 409 16.17 -13.30 34.34
N GLY A 410 17.02 -13.75 33.43
CA GLY A 410 18.27 -13.10 33.03
C GLY A 410 18.06 -11.69 32.49
N PHE A 411 17.08 -11.49 31.60
CA PHE A 411 16.71 -10.15 31.12
C PHE A 411 16.19 -9.25 32.24
N ALA A 412 15.33 -9.77 33.13
CA ALA A 412 14.85 -9.02 34.30
C ALA A 412 16.00 -8.58 35.22
N ARG A 413 16.94 -9.48 35.57
CA ARG A 413 18.12 -9.13 36.39
C ARG A 413 18.99 -8.07 35.71
N ARG A 414 19.28 -8.26 34.42
CA ARG A 414 20.12 -7.34 33.63
C ARG A 414 19.57 -5.91 33.65
N ASN A 415 18.24 -5.77 33.62
CA ASN A 415 17.56 -4.48 33.59
C ASN A 415 17.16 -3.97 34.99
N GLY A 416 17.57 -4.65 36.07
CA GLY A 416 17.37 -4.19 37.45
C GLY A 416 16.02 -4.57 38.08
N HIS A 417 15.27 -5.47 37.46
CA HIS A 417 13.97 -5.96 37.96
C HIS A 417 14.14 -7.22 38.82
N SER A 418 14.91 -7.11 39.91
CA SER A 418 15.29 -8.25 40.77
C SER A 418 14.09 -9.04 41.31
N ASP A 419 13.06 -8.35 41.80
CA ASP A 419 11.86 -9.00 42.35
C ASP A 419 11.12 -9.86 41.30
N LEU A 420 11.10 -9.38 40.05
CA LEU A 420 10.51 -10.12 38.93
C LEU A 420 11.38 -11.32 38.54
N ALA A 421 12.70 -11.14 38.53
CA ALA A 421 13.63 -12.23 38.23
C ALA A 421 13.53 -13.37 39.25
N GLU A 422 13.49 -13.05 40.54
CA GLU A 422 13.33 -14.04 41.61
C GLU A 422 11.99 -14.78 41.50
N TRP A 423 10.92 -14.06 41.14
CA TRP A 423 9.63 -14.66 40.88
C TRP A 423 9.68 -15.61 39.67
N LEU A 424 10.27 -15.20 38.54
CA LEU A 424 10.42 -16.04 37.36
C LEU A 424 11.26 -17.30 37.65
N ASP A 425 12.37 -17.17 38.37
CA ASP A 425 13.20 -18.31 38.81
C ASP A 425 12.41 -19.27 39.71
N GLY A 426 11.49 -18.74 40.54
CA GLY A 426 10.61 -19.52 41.39
C GLY A 426 9.51 -20.26 40.62
N VAL A 427 9.03 -19.70 39.51
CA VAL A 427 8.04 -20.36 38.62
C VAL A 427 8.70 -21.50 37.82
N SER A 428 9.93 -21.32 37.33
CA SER A 428 10.67 -22.35 36.55
C SER A 428 10.95 -23.66 37.30
N ARG A 429 10.82 -23.67 38.64
CA ARG A 429 11.15 -24.82 39.50
C ARG A 429 9.95 -25.70 39.84
N LYS A 430 8.76 -25.36 39.34
CA LYS A 430 7.53 -26.16 39.46
C LYS A 430 7.22 -26.80 38.11
#